data_AF-A0A7Y4U8W3-F1
#
_entry.id   AF-A0A7Y4U8W3-F1
#
_cell.length_a   1.000
_cell.length_b   1.000
_cell.length_c   1.000
_cell.angle_alpha   90.00
_cell.angle_beta   90.00
_cell.angle_gamma   90.00
#
_symmetry.space_group_name_H-M   'P 1'
#
loop_
_entity.id
_entity.type
_entity.pdbx_description
1 polymer ?
#
loop_
_entity_poly.entity_id
_entity_poly.type
_entity_poly.pdbx_seq_one_letter_code
_entity_poly.pdbx_strand_id
1 'polypeptide(L)' 'MSNSAGQELWRVVKEKLQQLQEGRDFYWEGAAIVFTSEFHRRRGYCCGSGCRHCPYDPPWIKDTVTLAQCNSETPQ' A
#
# COMPACT_ATOMS: atom_id res chain seq x y z
N MET A 1 23.16 25.06 23.04
CA MET A 1 23.58 23.91 22.21
C MET A 1 22.34 23.21 21.74
N SER A 2 22.23 23.05 20.44
CA SER A 2 21.02 22.75 19.66
C SER A 2 20.46 21.37 19.99
N ASN A 3 19.23 21.31 20.51
CA ASN A 3 18.45 20.07 20.60
C ASN A 3 17.92 19.72 19.19
N SER A 4 18.80 19.25 18.30
CA SER A 4 18.54 18.98 16.89
C SER A 4 18.13 17.53 16.59
N ALA A 5 18.29 16.59 17.52
CA ALA A 5 18.01 15.17 17.25
C ALA A 5 16.52 14.78 17.36
N GLY A 6 15.74 15.48 18.21
CA GLY A 6 14.34 15.13 18.47
C GLY A 6 13.33 15.65 17.43
N GLN A 7 13.69 16.68 16.68
CA GLN A 7 12.79 17.32 15.70
C GLN A 7 12.84 16.62 14.32
N GLU A 8 13.97 15.95 14.01
CA GLU A 8 14.19 15.20 12.77
C GLU A 8 13.31 13.94 12.70
N LEU A 9 13.23 13.20 13.81
CA LEU A 9 12.55 11.90 13.87
C LEU A 9 11.04 12.02 13.62
N TRP A 10 10.41 13.05 14.19
CA TRP A 10 8.99 13.31 13.99
C TRP A 10 8.65 13.69 12.54
N ARG A 11 9.57 14.34 11.82
CA ARG A 11 9.39 14.70 10.41
C ARG A 11 9.34 13.47 9.51
N VAL A 12 10.29 12.54 9.70
CA VAL A 12 10.37 11.26 8.95
C VAL A 12 9.15 10.37 9.23
N VAL A 13 8.72 10.28 10.49
CA VAL A 13 7.54 9.47 10.86
C VAL A 13 6.25 10.08 10.32
N LYS A 14 6.10 11.41 10.36
CA LYS A 14 4.92 12.11 9.85
C LYS A 14 4.79 11.99 8.32
N GLU A 15 5.91 12.02 7.60
CA GLU A 15 5.95 11.83 6.14
C GLU A 15 5.53 10.41 5.73
N LYS A 16 5.91 9.38 6.52
CA LYS A 16 5.48 7.99 6.30
C LYS A 16 3.99 7.73 6.61
N LEU A 17 3.43 8.47 7.56
CA LEU A 17 2.01 8.33 7.96
C LEU A 17 1.05 9.05 7.01
N GLN A 18 1.54 10.00 6.23
CA GLN A 18 0.71 10.82 5.38
C GLN A 18 0.56 10.21 3.98
N GLN A 19 -0.65 9.69 3.76
CA GLN A 19 -1.56 9.97 2.64
C GLN A 19 -1.95 8.71 1.86
N LEU A 20 -3.13 8.19 2.20
CA LEU A 20 -3.92 7.43 1.25
C LEU A 20 -4.53 8.42 0.28
N GLN A 21 -4.26 8.25 -1.01
CA GLN A 21 -4.73 9.12 -2.06
C GLN A 21 -5.89 8.45 -2.80
N GLU A 22 -7.05 9.10 -2.81
CA GLU A 22 -8.20 8.66 -3.60
C GLU A 22 -7.83 8.62 -5.09
N GLY A 23 -8.30 7.59 -5.81
CA GLY A 23 -7.94 7.29 -7.20
C GLY A 23 -6.64 6.50 -7.35
N ARG A 24 -5.72 6.56 -6.37
CA ARG A 24 -4.46 5.78 -6.38
C ARG A 24 -4.51 4.58 -5.45
N ASP A 25 -4.79 4.81 -4.17
CA ASP A 25 -4.80 3.80 -3.12
C ASP A 25 -6.20 3.17 -2.96
N PHE A 26 -7.24 3.96 -3.14
CA PHE A 26 -8.62 3.51 -3.02
C PHE A 26 -9.55 4.39 -3.86
N TYR A 27 -10.77 3.92 -4.10
CA TYR A 27 -11.85 4.72 -4.67
C TYR A 27 -13.17 4.34 -3.99
N TRP A 28 -14.17 5.20 -4.12
CA TRP A 28 -15.52 4.94 -3.62
C TRP A 28 -16.36 4.24 -4.68
N GLU A 29 -16.96 3.11 -4.31
CA GLU A 29 -17.97 2.40 -5.09
C GLU A 29 -19.29 2.53 -4.32
N GLY A 30 -19.98 3.67 -4.53
CA GLY A 30 -21.14 4.04 -3.72
C GLY A 30 -20.75 4.31 -2.26
N ALA A 31 -21.33 3.55 -1.33
CA ALA A 31 -21.02 3.66 0.11
C ALA A 31 -19.80 2.82 0.55
N ALA A 32 -19.23 2.01 -0.34
CA ALA A 32 -18.11 1.14 -0.04
C ALA A 32 -16.78 1.75 -0.50
N ILE A 33 -15.71 1.51 0.28
CA ILE A 33 -14.34 1.83 -0.10
C ILE A 33 -13.72 0.60 -0.76
N VAL A 34 -13.20 0.77 -1.98
CA VAL A 34 -12.47 -0.27 -2.70
C VAL A 34 -11.01 0.12 -2.79
N PHE A 35 -10.14 -0.68 -2.16
CA PHE A 35 -8.69 -0.50 -2.22
C PHE A 35 -8.12 -1.07 -3.51
N THR A 36 -7.19 -0.34 -4.12
CA THR A 36 -6.51 -0.73 -5.35
C THR A 36 -5.37 -1.70 -5.08
N SER A 37 -4.84 -2.34 -6.13
CA SER A 37 -3.63 -3.16 -6.04
C SER A 37 -2.41 -2.36 -5.55
N GLU A 38 -2.32 -1.07 -5.89
CA GLU A 38 -1.22 -0.19 -5.50
C GLU A 38 -1.18 0.03 -3.98
N PHE A 39 -2.34 0.25 -3.35
CA PHE A 39 -2.43 0.31 -1.88
C PHE A 39 -1.94 -0.98 -1.24
N HIS A 40 -2.36 -2.13 -1.77
CA HIS A 40 -1.96 -3.42 -1.24
C HIS A 40 -0.45 -3.66 -1.42
N ARG A 41 0.16 -3.19 -2.51
CA ARG A 41 1.62 -3.22 -2.73
C ARG A 41 2.35 -2.34 -1.72
N ARG A 42 1.89 -1.11 -1.49
CA ARG A 42 2.49 -0.20 -0.50
C ARG A 42 2.36 -0.71 0.94
N ARG A 43 1.24 -1.38 1.25
CA ARG A 43 1.02 -2.09 2.53
C ARG A 43 2.03 -3.22 2.73
N GLY A 44 2.48 -3.87 1.66
CA GLY A 44 3.55 -4.88 1.68
C GLY A 44 3.14 -6.28 2.13
N TYR A 45 1.85 -6.53 2.39
CA TYR A 45 1.34 -7.87 2.67
C TYR A 45 -0.14 -8.02 2.30
N CYS A 46 -0.56 -9.27 2.05
CA CYS A 46 -1.94 -9.64 1.79
C CYS A 46 -2.78 -9.61 3.08
N CYS A 47 -3.95 -8.98 3.01
CA CYS A 47 -4.86 -8.84 4.14
C CYS A 47 -5.74 -10.07 4.41
N GLY A 48 -5.83 -11.00 3.45
CA GLY A 48 -6.69 -12.18 3.53
C GLY A 48 -8.20 -11.91 3.40
N SER A 49 -8.62 -10.69 3.04
CA SER A 49 -10.04 -10.29 3.04
C SER A 49 -10.82 -10.60 1.76
N GLY A 50 -10.27 -11.40 0.83
CA GLY A 50 -10.99 -11.73 -0.41
C GLY A 50 -11.11 -10.57 -1.40
N CYS A 51 -10.13 -9.66 -1.49
CA CYS A 51 -10.21 -8.49 -2.36
C CYS A 51 -10.10 -8.83 -3.86
N ARG A 52 -10.81 -8.06 -4.70
CA ARG A 52 -10.88 -8.24 -6.17
C ARG A 52 -9.56 -7.92 -6.89
N HIS A 53 -8.75 -7.00 -6.34
CA HIS A 53 -7.49 -6.53 -6.93
C HIS A 53 -6.27 -6.94 -6.09
N CYS A 54 -6.31 -8.15 -5.51
CA CYS A 54 -5.19 -8.66 -4.72
C CYS A 54 -3.94 -8.82 -5.61
N PRO A 55 -2.82 -8.14 -5.31
CA PRO A 55 -1.61 -8.25 -6.11
C PRO A 55 -0.71 -9.43 -5.68
N TYR A 56 -1.16 -10.27 -4.73
CA TYR A 56 -0.36 -11.34 -4.12
C TYR A 56 -0.74 -12.72 -4.66
N ASP A 57 0.23 -13.63 -4.67
CA ASP A 57 0.07 -15.03 -5.06
C ASP A 57 0.73 -15.95 -4.01
N PRO A 58 0.00 -16.89 -3.38
CA PRO A 58 -1.43 -17.14 -3.54
C PRO A 58 -2.30 -15.98 -3.02
N PRO A 59 -3.42 -15.66 -3.72
CA PRO A 59 -4.30 -14.59 -3.29
C PRO A 59 -5.06 -14.97 -2.01
N TRP A 60 -5.44 -13.95 -1.24
CA TRP A 60 -6.28 -14.05 -0.04
C TRP A 60 -5.70 -14.88 1.12
N ILE A 61 -4.42 -15.23 1.06
CA ILE A 61 -3.70 -15.79 2.20
C ILE A 61 -3.12 -14.63 3.02
N LYS A 62 -3.55 -14.51 4.27
CA LYS A 62 -3.09 -13.45 5.17
C LYS A 62 -1.57 -13.53 5.32
N ASP A 63 -0.93 -12.37 5.35
CA ASP A 63 0.52 -12.20 5.55
C ASP A 63 1.39 -12.74 4.39
N THR A 64 0.78 -13.11 3.26
CA THR A 64 1.53 -13.35 2.02
C THR A 64 2.17 -12.07 1.52
N VAL A 65 3.47 -12.13 1.25
CA VAL A 65 4.28 -11.02 0.71
C VAL A 65 4.70 -11.24 -0.74
N THR A 66 4.49 -12.45 -1.27
CA THR A 66 4.80 -12.82 -2.65
C THR A 66 3.83 -12.14 -3.60
N LEU A 67 4.32 -11.20 -4.41
CA LEU A 67 3.53 -10.53 -5.43
C LEU A 67 3.33 -11.47 -6.63
N ALA A 68 2.11 -11.49 -7.16
CA ALA A 68 1.82 -12.10 -8.45
C ALA A 68 2.68 -11.39 -9.51
N GLN A 69 3.50 -12.16 -10.21
CA GLN A 69 4.36 -11.64 -11.26
C GLN A 69 3.49 -11.10 -12.40
N CYS A 70 3.26 -9.78 -12.43
CA CYS A 70 2.89 -9.13 -13.67
C CYS A 70 4.20 -9.01 -14.46
N ASN A 71 4.43 -9.92 -15.40
CA ASN A 71 5.49 -9.76 -16.39
C ASN A 71 5.17 -8.51 -17.24
N SER A 72 5.51 -7.34 -16.72
CA SER A 72 5.55 -6.09 -17.47
C SER A 72 6.92 -6.00 -18.13
N GLU A 73 7.22 -6.92 -19.05
CA GLU A 73 8.17 -6.62 -20.11
C GLU A 73 7.46 -5.66 -21.06
N THR A 74 7.56 -4.37 -20.74
CA THR A 74 7.47 -3.34 -21.77
C THR A 74 8.62 -2.38 -21.52
N PRO A 75 9.78 -2.62 -22.18
CA PRO A 75 10.77 -1.58 -22.34
C PRO A 75 10.13 -0.45 -23.16
N GLN A 76 10.16 0.75 -22.59
CA GLN A 76 10.06 2.09 -23.21
C GLN A 76 9.23 2.27 -24.49
#